data_AF-A0A1G6CSA6-F1
#
_entry.id   AF-A0A1G6CSA6-F1
#
_cell.length_a   1.000
_cell.length_b   1.000
_cell.length_c   1.000
_cell.angle_alpha   90.00
_cell.angle_beta   90.00
_cell.angle_gamma   90.00
#
_symmetry.space_group_name_H-M   'P 1'
#
loop_
_entity.id
_entity.type
_entity.pdbx_description
1 polymer ?
#
loop_
_entity_poly.entity_id
_entity_poly.type
_entity_poly.pdbx_seq_one_letter_code
_entity_poly.pdbx_strand_id
1 'polypeptide(L)'
;MSEATDIVLKKPLDKMTAKELRELCISKIPQITGASGMDKEALVVAVREALGFSTDENHKGPSPYKEQIWALKRQVRELRAEKDQLPSTQRRDRDQLRRKINFLKKRTRRLAAAA
;
A
#
# COMPACT_ATOMS: atom_id res chain seq x y z
N MET A 1 18.32 14.55 -29.76
CA MET A 1 17.87 15.78 -29.08
C MET A 1 16.89 15.34 -28.01
N SER A 2 17.37 15.18 -26.79
CA SER A 2 16.58 14.78 -25.63
C SER A 2 15.73 15.98 -25.22
N GLU A 3 14.46 15.96 -25.60
CA GLU A 3 13.48 16.84 -24.97
C GLU A 3 13.36 16.41 -23.52
N ALA A 4 14.12 17.10 -22.65
CA ALA A 4 13.84 17.12 -21.23
C ALA A 4 12.45 17.71 -21.09
N THR A 5 11.44 16.83 -21.04
CA THR A 5 10.11 17.24 -20.66
C THR A 5 10.24 17.71 -19.23
N ASP A 6 10.19 19.02 -19.02
CA ASP A 6 10.05 19.65 -17.71
C ASP A 6 8.69 19.24 -17.14
N ILE A 7 8.62 17.99 -16.66
CA ILE A 7 7.46 17.47 -15.98
C ILE A 7 7.49 18.07 -14.58
N VAL A 8 6.88 19.25 -14.43
CA VAL A 8 6.66 19.85 -13.13
C VAL A 8 5.72 18.94 -12.33
N LEU A 9 6.32 18.16 -11.42
CA LEU A 9 5.60 17.27 -10.52
C LEU A 9 4.99 18.11 -9.39
N LYS A 10 3.66 18.15 -9.29
CA LYS A 10 2.95 18.82 -8.17
C LYS A 10 3.26 18.18 -6.81
N LYS A 11 3.65 16.90 -6.79
CA LYS A 11 3.94 16.10 -5.58
C LYS A 11 5.02 15.06 -5.89
N PRO A 12 5.76 14.57 -4.88
CA PRO A 12 6.63 13.40 -5.05
C PRO A 12 5.86 12.17 -5.55
N LEU A 13 6.49 11.34 -6.39
CA LEU A 13 5.86 10.18 -7.04
C LEU A 13 5.26 9.19 -6.02
N ASP A 14 5.91 8.97 -4.87
CA ASP A 14 5.43 8.04 -3.82
C ASP A 14 4.11 8.51 -3.18
N LYS A 15 3.88 9.83 -3.18
CA LYS A 15 2.68 10.46 -2.62
C LYS A 15 1.54 10.58 -3.63
N MET A 16 1.81 10.37 -4.93
CA MET A 16 0.76 10.35 -5.94
C MET A 16 -0.13 9.11 -5.79
N THR A 17 -1.41 9.25 -6.10
CA THR A 17 -2.37 8.15 -6.16
C THR A 17 -2.18 7.37 -7.47
N ALA A 18 -2.64 6.11 -7.50
CA ALA A 18 -2.57 5.29 -8.72
C ALA A 18 -3.32 5.94 -9.91
N LYS A 19 -4.34 6.77 -9.66
CA LYS A 19 -5.04 7.50 -10.71
C LYS A 19 -4.19 8.64 -11.27
N GLU A 20 -3.59 9.45 -10.39
CA GLU A 20 -2.68 10.54 -10.79
C GLU A 20 -1.46 10.00 -11.55
N LEU A 21 -0.89 8.86 -11.14
CA LEU A 21 0.23 8.22 -11.85
C LEU A 21 -0.19 7.67 -13.22
N ARG A 22 -1.38 7.07 -13.34
CA ARG A 22 -1.91 6.60 -14.63
C ARG A 22 -2.12 7.76 -15.60
N GLU A 23 -2.69 8.85 -15.12
CA GLU A 23 -2.91 10.06 -15.90
C GLU A 23 -1.57 10.66 -16.34
N LEU A 24 -0.57 10.70 -15.46
CA LEU A 24 0.79 11.15 -15.80
C LEU A 24 1.42 10.28 -16.90
N CYS A 25 1.30 8.95 -16.80
CA CYS A 25 1.80 8.03 -17.83
C CYS A 25 1.13 8.30 -19.19
N ILE A 26 -0.21 8.37 -19.20
CA ILE A 26 -0.97 8.55 -20.45
C ILE A 26 -0.70 9.93 -21.08
N SER A 27 -0.62 10.99 -20.27
CA SER A 27 -0.50 12.36 -20.78
C SER A 27 0.92 12.81 -21.08
N LYS A 28 1.92 12.31 -20.35
CA LYS A 28 3.29 12.84 -20.40
C LYS A 28 4.37 11.81 -20.71
N ILE A 29 4.08 10.52 -20.56
CA ILE A 29 5.08 9.46 -20.70
C ILE A 29 4.49 8.31 -21.56
N PRO A 30 4.33 8.53 -22.88
CA PRO A 30 3.73 7.55 -23.77
C PRO A 30 4.57 6.27 -23.94
N GLN A 31 5.83 6.26 -23.48
CA GLN A 31 6.67 5.05 -23.48
C GLN A 31 6.19 3.97 -22.50
N ILE A 32 5.38 4.33 -21.48
CA ILE A 32 4.81 3.37 -20.53
C ILE A 32 3.48 2.85 -21.11
N THR A 33 3.54 1.72 -21.79
CA THR A 33 2.35 1.02 -22.30
C THR A 33 1.68 0.20 -21.18
N GLY A 34 0.34 0.12 -21.18
CA GLY A 34 -0.40 -0.70 -20.21
C GLY A 34 -0.55 -0.09 -18.80
N ALA A 35 -0.28 1.21 -18.61
CA ALA A 35 -0.38 1.90 -17.32
C ALA A 35 -1.74 1.67 -16.59
N SER A 36 -2.84 1.48 -17.34
CA SER A 36 -4.17 1.25 -16.76
C SER A 36 -4.26 0.01 -15.86
N GLY A 37 -3.47 -1.04 -16.17
CA GLY A 37 -3.47 -2.31 -15.46
C GLY A 37 -2.36 -2.47 -14.41
N MET A 38 -1.47 -1.48 -14.27
CA MET A 38 -0.36 -1.55 -13.34
C MET A 38 -0.78 -1.11 -11.93
N ASP A 39 -0.26 -1.82 -10.93
CA ASP A 39 -0.38 -1.40 -9.54
C ASP A 39 0.38 -0.09 -9.29
N LYS A 40 -0.02 0.64 -8.23
CA LYS A 40 0.62 1.91 -7.86
C LYS A 40 2.15 1.80 -7.77
N GLU A 41 2.64 0.71 -7.19
CA GLU A 41 4.08 0.49 -6.98
C GLU A 41 4.81 0.29 -8.32
N ALA A 42 4.24 -0.51 -9.22
CA ALA A 42 4.78 -0.70 -10.56
C ALA A 42 4.77 0.60 -11.39
N LEU A 43 3.71 1.41 -11.26
CA LEU A 43 3.64 2.73 -11.90
C LEU A 43 4.71 3.69 -11.40
N VAL A 44 5.01 3.69 -10.10
CA VAL A 44 6.08 4.55 -9.54
C VAL A 44 7.43 4.16 -10.11
N VAL A 45 7.72 2.86 -10.21
CA VAL A 45 8.99 2.35 -10.79
C VAL A 45 9.09 2.72 -12.26
N ALA A 46 8.08 2.40 -13.06
CA ALA A 46 8.06 2.67 -14.49
C ALA A 46 8.21 4.18 -14.81
N VAL A 47 7.54 5.05 -14.03
CA VAL A 47 7.67 6.51 -14.19
C VAL A 47 9.07 7.00 -13.82
N ARG A 48 9.72 6.41 -12.81
CA ARG A 48 11.10 6.78 -12.42
C ARG A 48 12.11 6.37 -13.48
N GLU A 49 12.01 5.15 -13.99
CA GLU A 49 12.83 4.65 -15.09
C GLU A 49 12.66 5.51 -16.35
N ALA A 50 11.41 5.85 -16.68
CA ALA A 50 11.08 6.71 -17.81
C ALA A 50 11.64 8.14 -17.68
N LEU A 51 11.76 8.65 -16.45
CA LEU A 51 12.32 9.97 -16.14
C LEU A 51 13.85 9.95 -15.95
N GLY A 52 14.49 8.79 -16.08
CA GLY A 52 15.95 8.65 -15.95
C GLY A 52 16.49 8.77 -14.52
N PHE A 53 15.63 8.62 -13.50
CA PHE A 53 16.11 8.48 -12.12
C PHE A 53 16.73 7.09 -11.96
N SER A 54 18.01 7.02 -11.56
CA SER A 54 18.65 5.75 -11.21
C SER A 54 17.93 5.10 -10.03
N THR A 55 17.79 3.77 -10.10
CA THR A 55 17.23 2.86 -9.08
C THR A 55 18.12 2.77 -7.84
N ASP A 56 18.82 3.85 -7.48
CA ASP A 56 19.75 3.88 -6.36
C ASP A 56 19.00 3.90 -5.03
N GLU A 57 18.99 2.71 -4.40
CA GLU A 57 19.15 2.38 -2.96
C GLU A 57 18.16 2.97 -1.93
N ASN A 58 17.55 4.13 -2.18
CA ASN A 58 16.77 4.88 -1.21
C ASN A 58 15.25 4.71 -1.35
N HIS A 59 14.80 3.90 -2.30
CA HIS A 59 13.37 3.65 -2.50
C HIS A 59 13.05 2.20 -2.17
N LYS A 60 12.80 2.00 -0.87
CA LYS A 60 12.11 0.82 -0.35
C LYS A 60 10.86 0.61 -1.21
N GLY A 61 10.85 -0.47 -1.98
CA GLY A 61 9.66 -0.99 -2.66
C GLY A 61 8.53 -1.30 -1.66
N PRO A 62 7.48 -2.04 -2.06
CA PRO A 62 6.48 -2.51 -1.11
C PRO A 62 7.14 -3.02 0.17
N SER A 63 6.62 -2.57 1.32
CA SER A 63 7.01 -3.10 2.62
C SER A 63 7.13 -4.62 2.53
N PRO A 64 8.25 -5.23 2.98
CA PRO A 64 8.41 -6.69 2.94
C PRO A 64 7.31 -7.40 3.76
N TYR A 65 6.61 -6.67 4.63
CA TYR A 65 5.51 -7.16 5.45
C TYR A 65 4.12 -6.84 4.89
N LYS A 66 3.98 -6.29 3.67
CA LYS A 66 2.69 -5.86 3.09
C LYS A 66 1.65 -6.98 3.11
N GLU A 67 1.99 -8.15 2.58
CA GLU A 67 1.12 -9.32 2.57
C GLU A 67 0.77 -9.80 3.98
N GLN A 68 1.77 -9.83 4.86
CA GLN A 68 1.59 -10.22 6.26
C GLN A 68 0.64 -9.26 7.00
N ILE A 69 0.75 -7.95 6.76
CA ILE A 69 -0.15 -6.93 7.31
C ILE A 69 -1.57 -7.15 6.80
N TRP A 70 -1.75 -7.50 5.52
CA TRP A 70 -3.06 -7.77 4.94
C TRP A 70 -3.69 -9.04 5.52
N ALA A 71 -2.92 -10.11 5.67
CA ALA A 71 -3.37 -11.34 6.31
C ALA A 71 -3.84 -11.09 7.75
N LEU A 72 -3.07 -10.35 8.55
CA LEU A 72 -3.45 -9.97 9.91
C LEU A 72 -4.72 -9.10 9.94
N LYS A 73 -4.90 -8.19 8.98
CA LYS A 73 -6.13 -7.39 8.87
C LYS A 73 -7.35 -8.23 8.51
N ARG A 74 -7.19 -9.27 7.67
CA ARG A 74 -8.26 -10.24 7.37
C ARG A 74 -8.68 -11.00 8.63
N GLN A 75 -7.71 -11.54 9.38
CA GLN A 75 -7.97 -12.20 10.66
C GLN A 75 -8.69 -11.28 11.68
N VAL A 76 -8.32 -10.00 11.73
CA VAL A 76 -9.03 -9.03 12.59
C VAL A 76 -10.49 -8.85 12.19
N ARG A 77 -10.83 -8.92 10.89
CA ARG A 77 -12.22 -8.83 10.43
C ARG A 77 -13.01 -10.08 10.81
N GLU A 78 -12.43 -11.26 10.64
CA GLU A 78 -13.03 -12.55 11.03
C GLU A 78 -13.33 -12.58 12.54
N LEU A 79 -12.35 -12.26 13.38
CA LEU A 79 -12.53 -12.23 14.84
C LEU A 79 -13.53 -11.18 15.30
N ARG A 80 -13.71 -10.09 14.55
CA ARG A 80 -14.75 -9.09 14.84
C ARG A 80 -16.14 -9.67 14.60
N ALA A 81 -16.32 -10.34 13.46
CA ALA A 81 -17.58 -11.00 13.12
C ALA A 81 -17.93 -12.08 14.15
N GLU A 82 -16.98 -12.92 14.53
CA GLU A 82 -17.15 -13.93 15.60
C GLU A 82 -17.55 -13.28 16.94
N LYS A 83 -16.88 -12.19 17.32
CA LYS A 83 -17.18 -11.44 18.55
C LYS A 83 -18.55 -10.74 18.51
N ASP A 84 -19.05 -10.40 17.34
CA ASP A 84 -20.38 -9.79 17.16
C ASP A 84 -21.50 -10.83 17.16
N GLN A 85 -21.21 -12.09 16.79
CA GLN A 85 -22.14 -13.22 16.90
C GLN A 85 -22.34 -13.72 18.34
N LEU A 86 -21.40 -13.43 19.24
CA LEU A 86 -21.47 -13.88 20.64
C LEU A 86 -22.45 -13.05 21.49
N PRO A 87 -23.33 -13.71 22.27
CA PRO A 87 -24.27 -13.04 23.14
C PRO A 87 -23.56 -12.29 24.29
N SER A 88 -24.22 -11.27 24.83
CA SER A 88 -23.68 -10.44 25.93
C SER A 88 -23.47 -11.21 27.24
N THR A 89 -24.08 -12.39 27.38
CA THR A 89 -23.93 -13.31 28.50
C THR A 89 -22.55 -13.98 28.53
N GLN A 90 -21.95 -14.25 27.37
CA GLN A 90 -20.62 -14.86 27.23
C GLN A 90 -19.51 -13.79 27.30
N ARG A 91 -19.47 -13.05 28.42
CA ARG A 91 -18.53 -11.93 28.62
C ARG A 91 -17.07 -12.36 28.51
N ARG A 92 -16.72 -13.53 29.06
CA ARG A 92 -15.35 -14.06 29.06
C ARG A 92 -14.84 -14.28 27.63
N ASP A 93 -15.64 -14.91 26.78
CA ASP A 93 -15.25 -15.25 25.40
C ASP A 93 -15.14 -13.99 24.54
N ARG A 94 -16.07 -13.05 24.72
CA ARG A 94 -15.99 -11.71 24.09
C ARG A 94 -14.74 -10.95 24.51
N ASP A 95 -14.34 -11.02 25.78
CA ASP A 95 -13.13 -10.36 26.28
C ASP A 95 -11.85 -11.02 25.72
N GLN A 96 -11.83 -12.34 25.58
CA GLN A 96 -10.71 -13.04 24.94
C GLN A 96 -10.55 -12.61 23.48
N LEU A 97 -11.64 -12.58 22.71
CA LEU A 97 -11.62 -12.12 21.31
C LEU A 97 -11.21 -10.65 21.21
N ARG A 98 -11.70 -9.78 22.10
CA ARG A 98 -11.28 -8.36 22.18
C ARG A 98 -9.77 -8.24 22.39
N ARG A 99 -9.19 -9.02 23.31
CA ARG A 99 -7.74 -9.04 23.57
C ARG A 99 -6.96 -9.52 22.35
N LYS A 100 -7.42 -10.58 21.68
CA LYS A 100 -6.81 -11.12 20.45
C LYS A 100 -6.83 -10.09 19.31
N ILE A 101 -7.97 -9.44 19.08
CA ILE A 101 -8.10 -8.35 18.10
C ILE A 101 -7.13 -7.22 18.41
N ASN A 102 -7.04 -6.79 19.67
CA ASN A 102 -6.14 -5.71 20.08
C ASN A 102 -4.67 -6.09 19.89
N PHE A 103 -4.30 -7.33 20.19
CA PHE A 103 -2.96 -7.85 19.95
C PHE A 103 -2.60 -7.82 18.46
N LEU A 104 -3.47 -8.35 17.59
CA LEU A 104 -3.25 -8.35 16.15
C LEU A 104 -3.16 -6.92 15.58
N LYS A 105 -4.04 -5.99 16.02
CA LYS A 105 -3.96 -4.57 15.64
C LYS A 105 -2.67 -3.89 16.10
N LYS A 106 -2.11 -4.28 17.26
CA LYS A 106 -0.80 -3.80 17.71
C LYS A 106 0.32 -4.38 16.82
N ARG A 107 0.26 -5.67 16.50
CA ARG A 107 1.23 -6.33 15.61
C ARG A 107 1.24 -5.71 14.21
N THR A 108 0.09 -5.43 13.61
CA THR A 108 0.01 -4.76 12.29
C THR A 108 0.65 -3.38 12.31
N ARG A 109 0.49 -2.61 13.40
CA ARG A 109 1.09 -1.27 13.52
C ARG A 109 2.61 -1.34 13.67
N ARG A 110 3.13 -2.33 14.41
CA ARG A 110 4.57 -2.57 14.53
C ARG A 110 5.20 -2.96 13.20
N LEU A 111 4.57 -3.89 12.47
CA LEU A 111 5.05 -4.32 11.15
C LEU A 111 5.04 -3.18 10.13
N ALA A 112 4.01 -2.32 10.17
CA ALA A 112 3.95 -1.16 9.30
C ALA A 112 5.01 -0.08 9.63
N ALA A 113 5.42 0.03 10.90
CA ALA A 113 6.46 0.96 11.33
C ALA A 113 7.89 0.42 11.12
N ALA A 114 8.05 -0.91 11.05
CA ALA A 114 9.34 -1.56 10.80
C ALA A 114 9.70 -1.63 9.31
N ALA A 115 8.73 -1.39 8.44
CA ALA A 115 8.92 -1.30 6.99
C ALA A 115 9.49 0.06 6.60
#